data_AF-A0A0G8F1W5-F1
#
_entry.id   AF-A0A0G8F1W5-F1
#
_cell.length_a   1.000
_cell.length_b   1.000
_cell.length_c   1.000
_cell.angle_alpha   90.00
_cell.angle_beta   90.00
_cell.angle_gamma   90.00
#
_symmetry.space_group_name_H-M   'P 1'
#
loop_
_entity.id
_entity.type
_entity.pdbx_description
1 polymer ?
#
loop_
_entity_poly.entity_id
_entity_poly.type
_entity_poly.pdbx_seq_one_letter_code
_entity_poly.pdbx_strand_id
1 'polypeptide(L)' 'MKASALFIIKIVVFIVCLSLIIIYQKTAGKFELGMMLIGLAGLLGILYDYNRKYV' A
#
# COMPACT_ATOMS: atom_id res chain seq x y z
N MET A 1 -5.97 -7.16 23.15
CA MET A 1 -4.82 -7.03 22.24
C MET A 1 -4.44 -5.55 22.17
N LYS A 2 -3.24 -5.14 22.61
CA LYS A 2 -2.79 -3.75 22.44
C LYS A 2 -2.25 -3.62 21.02
N ALA A 3 -2.99 -2.95 20.14
CA ALA A 3 -2.45 -2.60 18.83
C ALA A 3 -1.24 -1.70 19.04
N SER A 4 -0.07 -2.13 18.57
CA SER A 4 1.13 -1.31 18.58
C SER A 4 0.97 -0.17 17.56
N ALA A 5 1.57 0.98 17.83
CA ALA A 5 1.52 2.12 16.90
C ALA A 5 1.94 1.73 15.47
N LEU A 6 2.92 0.83 15.34
CA LEU A 6 3.35 0.25 14.06
C LEU A 6 2.24 -0.52 13.32
N PHE A 7 1.37 -1.22 14.05
CA PHE A 7 0.25 -1.93 13.42
C PHE A 7 -0.78 -0.95 12.84
N ILE A 8 -1.09 0.11 13.57
CA ILE A 8 -1.99 1.17 13.12
C ILE A 8 -1.41 1.87 11.88
N ILE A 9 -0.11 2.20 11.90
CA ILE A 9 0.58 2.79 10.76
C ILE A 9 0.48 1.88 9.52
N LYS A 10 0.72 0.57 9.66
CA LYS A 10 0.60 -0.38 8.54
C LYS A 10 -0.80 -0.42 7.94
N ILE A 11 -1.85 -0.34 8.76
CA ILE A 11 -3.23 -0.25 8.28
C ILE A 11 -3.46 1.05 7.51
N VAL A 12 -3.02 2.19 8.04
CA VAL A 12 -3.17 3.48 7.36
C VAL A 12 -2.44 3.47 6.02
N VAL A 13 -1.20 2.98 5.98
CA VAL A 13 -0.43 2.87 4.73
C VAL A 13 -1.14 1.94 3.75
N PHE A 14 -1.67 0.80 4.20
CA PHE A 14 -2.45 -0.10 3.34
C PHE A 14 -3.63 0.61 2.70
N ILE A 15 -4.42 1.35 3.48
CA ILE A 15 -5.59 2.09 2.98
C ILE A 15 -5.15 3.15 1.96
N VAL A 16 -4.12 3.94 2.26
CA VAL A 16 -3.61 4.99 1.36
C VAL A 16 -3.14 4.38 0.04
N CYS A 17 -2.34 3.31 0.09
CA CYS A 17 -1.85 2.63 -1.11
C CYS A 17 -2.98 2.05 -1.96
N LEU A 18 -4.00 1.46 -1.33
CA LEU A 18 -5.18 0.94 -2.03
C LEU A 18 -6.00 2.08 -2.65
N SER A 19 -6.19 3.19 -1.93
CA SER A 19 -6.89 4.37 -2.43
C SER A 19 -6.20 4.98 -3.65
N LEU A 20 -4.86 5.04 -3.68
CA LEU A 20 -4.12 5.49 -4.87
C LEU A 20 -4.49 4.66 -6.10
N ILE A 21 -4.53 3.34 -5.96
CA ILE A 21 -4.88 2.46 -7.09
C ILE A 21 -6.31 2.71 -7.55
N ILE A 22 -7.28 2.73 -6.62
CA ILE A 22 -8.71 2.88 -6.93
C ILE A 22 -9.03 4.26 -7.53
N ILE A 23 -8.38 5.33 -7.07
CA ILE A 23 -8.62 6.69 -7.56
C ILE A 23 -8.08 6.85 -8.98
N TYR A 24 -6.86 6.37 -9.22
CA TYR A 24 -6.14 6.61 -10.47
C TYR A 24 -6.36 5.54 -11.56
N GLN A 25 -7.06 4.43 -11.28
CA GLN A 25 -7.36 3.40 -12.31
C GLN A 25 -8.25 3.87 -13.47
N LYS A 26 -8.92 5.04 -13.34
CA LYS A 26 -9.91 5.50 -14.33
C LYS A 26 -9.31 5.94 -15.65
N THR A 27 -8.03 6.32 -15.67
CA THR A 27 -7.31 6.80 -16.86
C THR A 27 -5.92 6.19 -16.90
N ALA A 28 -5.43 5.85 -18.10
CA ALA A 28 -4.11 5.27 -18.32
C ALA A 28 -3.06 6.34 -18.70
N GLY A 29 -3.15 7.53 -18.12
CA GLY A 29 -2.14 8.56 -18.31
C GLY A 29 -0.84 8.22 -17.55
N LYS A 30 0.27 8.85 -17.95
CA LYS A 30 1.59 8.60 -17.33
C LYS A 30 1.60 8.88 -15.83
N PHE A 31 0.87 9.92 -15.42
CA PHE A 31 0.77 10.31 -14.02
C PHE A 31 -0.02 9.27 -13.22
N GLU A 32 -1.18 8.88 -13.72
CA GLU A 32 -2.08 7.93 -13.09
C GLU A 32 -1.45 6.54 -12.98
N LEU A 33 -0.74 6.11 -14.03
CA LEU A 33 0.06 4.91 -14.00
C LEU A 33 1.16 5.00 -12.92
N GLY A 34 1.85 6.13 -12.82
CA GLY A 34 2.83 6.38 -11.77
C GLY A 34 2.23 6.27 -10.37
N MET A 35 1.05 6.87 -10.13
CA MET A 35 0.36 6.80 -8.84
C MET A 35 -0.08 5.37 -8.49
N MET A 36 -0.55 4.60 -9.48
CA MET A 36 -0.88 3.19 -9.30
C MET A 36 0.37 2.36 -8.94
N LEU A 37 1.51 2.60 -9.61
CA LEU A 37 2.77 1.93 -9.31
C LEU A 37 3.29 2.25 -7.91
N ILE A 38 3.15 3.51 -7.46
CA ILE A 38 3.47 3.91 -6.08
C ILE A 38 2.58 3.17 -5.08
N GLY A 39 1.27 3.12 -5.32
CA GLY A 39 0.33 2.36 -4.49
C GLY A 39 0.70 0.88 -4.43
N LEU A 40 0.98 0.27 -5.57
CA LEU A 40 1.37 -1.14 -5.68
C LEU A 40 2.69 -1.42 -4.94
N ALA A 41 3.71 -0.58 -5.11
CA ALA A 41 4.98 -0.73 -4.41
C ALA A 41 4.81 -0.70 -2.88
N GLY A 42 3.95 0.19 -2.37
CA GLY A 42 3.62 0.23 -0.95
C GLY A 42 2.91 -1.03 -0.44
N LEU A 43 1.96 -1.57 -1.22
CA LEU A 43 1.29 -2.85 -0.88
C LEU A 43 2.27 -4.02 -0.84
N LEU A 44 3.17 -4.11 -1.84
CA LEU A 44 4.23 -5.12 -1.86
C LEU A 44 5.19 -4.97 -0.69
N GLY A 45 5.53 -3.74 -0.30
CA GLY A 45 6.36 -3.46 0.88
C GLY A 45 5.72 -3.95 2.19
N ILE A 46 4.42 -3.73 2.37
CA ILE A 46 3.67 -4.25 3.53
C ILE A 46 3.64 -5.78 3.51
N LEU A 47 3.37 -6.39 2.35
CA LEU A 47 3.35 -7.84 2.19
C LEU A 47 4.72 -8.45 2.50
N TYR A 48 5.80 -7.82 2.04
CA TYR A 48 7.17 -8.23 2.32
C TYR A 48 7.48 -8.18 3.82
N ASP A 49 7.16 -7.08 4.49
CA ASP A 49 7.37 -6.94 5.93
C ASP A 49 6.54 -7.96 6.74
N TYR A 50 5.31 -8.25 6.32
CA TYR A 50 4.51 -9.32 6.92
C TYR A 50 5.18 -10.69 6.72
N ASN A 51 5.66 -10.96 5.50
CA ASN A 51 6.27 -12.24 5.12
C ASN A 51 7.65 -12.47 5.74
N ARG A 52 8.35 -11.43 6.19
CA ARG A 52 9.62 -11.53 6.94
C ARG A 52 9.53 -12.37 8.22
N LYS A 53 8.33 -12.64 8.71
CA LYS A 53 8.10 -13.51 9.87
C LYS A 53 8.06 -15.00 9.53
N TYR A 54 7.97 -15.33 8.24
CA TYR A 54 7.79 -16.69 7.72
C TYR A 54 9.01 -17.19 6.93
N VAL A 55 10.07 -16.36 6.84
CA VAL A 55 11.38 -16.68 6.26
C VAL A 55 12.39 -16.76 7.39
#